data_AF-A0A8T4ZW03-F1
#
_entry.id   AF-A0A8T4ZW03-F1
#
_cell.length_a   1.000
_cell.length_b   1.000
_cell.length_c   1.000
_cell.angle_alpha   90.00
_cell.angle_beta   90.00
_cell.angle_gamma   90.00
#
_symmetry.space_group_name_H-M   'P 1'
#
loop_
_entity.id
_entity.type
_entity.pdbx_description
1 polymer ?
#
loop_
_entity_poly.entity_id
_entity_poly.type
_entity_poly.pdbx_seq_one_letter_code
_entity_poly.pdbx_strand_id
1 'polypeptide(L)'
;MPPQVKKGDIFYASWGWEQTNIDFCIVEEVSPTGKTVKCRMMGEKEIYEEGMHPMSEYVVPSQPDPKGELFRLHVRTTSNGEPCLVGKYPYTRGNTRRDYFWKWDGHPLYQSHYA
;
A
#
# COMPACT_ATOMS: atom_id res chain seq x y z
N MET A 1 -7.55 -22.75 -1.99
CA MET A 1 -6.46 -22.44 -1.03
C MET A 1 -6.63 -20.98 -0.62
N PRO A 2 -6.36 -20.58 0.64
CA PRO A 2 -6.33 -19.15 0.98
C PRO A 2 -5.33 -18.43 0.07
N PRO A 3 -5.58 -17.17 -0.31
CA PRO A 3 -4.70 -16.46 -1.22
C PRO A 3 -3.31 -16.32 -0.58
N GLN A 4 -2.26 -16.56 -1.37
CA GLN A 4 -0.89 -16.72 -0.88
C GLN A 4 -0.25 -15.35 -0.62
N VAL A 5 -0.56 -14.77 0.54
CA VAL A 5 0.15 -13.60 1.10
C VAL A 5 1.31 -14.09 1.95
N LYS A 6 2.50 -13.52 1.77
CA LYS A 6 3.71 -13.88 2.53
C LYS A 6 4.43 -12.65 3.08
N LYS A 7 5.30 -12.88 4.07
CA LYS A 7 6.23 -11.85 4.55
C LYS A 7 7.05 -11.29 3.39
N GLY A 8 7.19 -9.97 3.36
CA GLY A 8 7.90 -9.23 2.32
C GLY A 8 7.05 -8.87 1.09
N ASP A 9 5.82 -9.38 0.97
CA ASP A 9 4.89 -8.87 -0.05
C ASP A 9 4.57 -7.40 0.24
N ILE A 10 4.54 -6.58 -0.83
CA ILE A 10 4.17 -5.17 -0.77
C ILE A 10 2.74 -5.01 -1.29
N PHE A 11 1.98 -4.17 -0.61
CA PHE A 11 0.65 -3.76 -1.04
C PHE A 11 0.53 -2.24 -0.99
N TYR A 12 -0.37 -1.69 -1.79
CA TYR A 12 -0.62 -0.25 -1.86
C TYR A 12 -2.10 0.07 -1.80
N ALA A 13 -2.45 1.20 -1.17
CA ALA A 13 -3.76 1.83 -1.30
C ALA A 13 -3.64 3.01 -2.25
N SER A 14 -4.58 3.14 -3.18
CA SER A 14 -4.71 4.29 -4.06
C SER A 14 -5.95 5.07 -3.67
N TRP A 15 -5.79 6.34 -3.37
CA TRP A 15 -6.88 7.14 -2.87
C TRP A 15 -6.77 8.62 -3.19
N GLY A 16 -7.91 9.30 -3.09
CA GLY A 16 -8.02 10.74 -3.24
C GLY A 16 -9.33 11.05 -3.93
N TRP A 17 -9.68 12.32 -3.97
CA TRP A 17 -10.92 12.77 -4.59
C TRP A 17 -10.64 13.33 -5.97
N GLU A 18 -9.90 14.44 -6.05
CA GLU A 18 -9.42 15.06 -7.30
C GLU A 18 -7.91 14.88 -7.51
N GLN A 19 -7.25 14.19 -6.59
CA GLN A 19 -5.85 13.78 -6.70
C GLN A 19 -5.74 12.27 -6.51
N THR A 20 -4.65 11.67 -6.95
CA THR A 20 -4.35 10.26 -6.66
C THR A 20 -3.14 10.22 -5.75
N ASN A 21 -3.28 9.65 -4.56
CA ASN A 21 -2.20 9.40 -3.61
C ASN A 21 -1.99 7.90 -3.47
N ILE A 22 -0.74 7.49 -3.29
CA ILE A 22 -0.37 6.09 -3.11
C ILE A 22 0.25 5.90 -1.73
N ASP A 23 -0.33 4.99 -0.95
CA ASP A 23 0.23 4.58 0.34
C ASP A 23 0.74 3.15 0.25
N PHE A 24 2.05 2.95 0.39
CA PHE A 24 2.66 1.62 0.38
C PHE A 24 2.78 1.02 1.79
N CYS A 25 2.69 -0.32 1.86
CA CYS A 25 3.00 -1.08 3.05
C CYS A 25 3.62 -2.44 2.72
N ILE A 26 4.42 -2.96 3.66
CA ILE A 26 5.03 -4.29 3.57
C ILE A 26 4.46 -5.23 4.61
N VAL A 27 4.21 -6.48 4.23
CA VAL A 27 3.81 -7.55 5.14
C VAL A 27 5.00 -7.99 5.99
N GLU A 28 4.90 -7.84 7.30
CA GLU A 28 5.93 -8.23 8.26
C GLU A 28 5.64 -9.59 8.90
N GLU A 29 4.36 -9.88 9.12
CA GLU A 29 3.88 -11.13 9.72
C GLU A 29 2.56 -11.57 9.06
N VAL A 30 2.41 -12.88 8.87
CA VAL A 30 1.15 -13.51 8.48
C VAL A 30 0.64 -14.31 9.66
N SER A 31 -0.65 -14.18 10.00
CA SER A 31 -1.20 -14.97 11.11
C SER A 31 -1.21 -16.47 10.78
N PRO A 32 -1.21 -17.36 11.79
CA PRO A 32 -1.21 -18.82 11.54
C PRO A 32 -2.37 -19.31 10.67
N THR A 33 -3.49 -18.57 10.66
CA THR A 33 -4.67 -18.91 9.85
C THR A 33 -4.64 -18.34 8.43
N GLY A 34 -3.68 -17.45 8.12
CA GLY A 34 -3.59 -16.73 6.85
C GLY A 34 -4.68 -15.68 6.62
N LYS A 35 -5.59 -15.45 7.58
CA LYS A 35 -6.74 -14.52 7.42
C LYS A 35 -6.40 -13.07 7.73
N THR A 36 -5.24 -12.83 8.32
CA THR A 36 -4.78 -11.49 8.73
C THR A 36 -3.27 -11.39 8.59
N VAL A 37 -2.80 -10.17 8.42
CA VAL A 37 -1.38 -9.82 8.36
C VAL A 37 -1.11 -8.62 9.26
N LYS A 38 0.13 -8.50 9.75
CA LYS A 38 0.65 -7.23 10.27
C LYS A 38 1.52 -6.60 9.20
N CYS A 39 1.25 -5.34 8.90
CA CYS A 39 1.99 -4.56 7.93
C CYS A 39 2.68 -3.37 8.60
N ARG A 40 3.68 -2.83 7.90
CA ARG A 40 4.38 -1.60 8.25
C ARG A 40 4.30 -0.64 7.06
N MET A 41 4.11 0.64 7.33
CA MET A 41 4.09 1.66 6.28
C MET A 41 5.46 1.76 5.62
N MET A 42 5.47 2.03 4.33
CA MET A 42 6.67 2.31 3.57
C MET A 42 6.66 3.75 3.09
N GLY A 43 7.85 4.34 2.99
CA GLY A 43 8.00 5.55 2.18
C GLY A 43 7.82 5.24 0.70
N GLU A 44 7.80 6.30 -0.09
CA GLU A 44 7.83 6.22 -1.54
C GLU A 44 9.11 6.84 -2.09
N LYS A 45 9.38 6.57 -3.36
CA LYS A 45 10.41 7.22 -4.15
C LYS A 45 9.81 7.58 -5.50
N GLU A 46 9.96 8.83 -5.88
CA GLU A 46 9.57 9.33 -7.19
C GLU A 46 10.50 8.76 -8.28
N ILE A 47 9.89 8.37 -9.39
CA ILE A 47 10.55 8.02 -10.64
C ILE A 47 10.32 9.17 -11.60
N TYR A 48 11.41 9.85 -11.95
CA TYR A 48 11.36 10.93 -12.92
C TYR A 48 11.14 10.36 -14.33
N GLU A 49 10.16 10.92 -15.04
CA GLU A 49 9.92 10.67 -16.45
C GLU A 49 9.85 12.00 -17.21
N GLU A 50 10.65 12.12 -18.26
CA GLU A 50 10.74 13.34 -19.07
C GLU A 50 9.39 13.62 -19.75
N GLY A 51 8.87 14.84 -19.60
CA GLY A 51 7.59 15.24 -20.19
C GLY A 51 6.35 15.04 -19.30
N MET A 52 6.50 14.54 -18.06
CA MET A 52 5.40 14.55 -17.09
C MET A 52 4.98 15.97 -16.70
N HIS A 53 3.69 16.13 -16.38
CA HIS A 53 3.15 17.38 -15.86
C HIS A 53 3.75 17.65 -14.46
N PRO A 54 4.08 18.91 -14.09
CA PRO A 54 4.71 19.23 -12.80
C PRO A 54 3.96 18.80 -11.53
N MET A 55 2.72 18.35 -11.69
CA MET A 55 1.81 17.98 -10.60
C MET A 55 1.42 16.50 -10.61
N SER A 56 2.25 15.69 -11.26
CA SER A 56 2.06 14.26 -11.40
C SER A 56 3.41 13.57 -11.46
N GLU A 57 3.48 12.41 -10.84
CA GLU A 57 4.69 11.60 -10.81
C GLU A 57 4.33 10.10 -10.81
N TYR A 58 5.34 9.28 -11.07
CA TYR A 58 5.27 7.85 -10.79
C TYR A 58 6.03 7.56 -9.51
N VAL A 59 5.47 6.73 -8.64
CA VAL A 59 6.08 6.35 -7.36
C VAL A 59 6.28 4.85 -7.26
N VAL A 60 7.38 4.48 -6.59
CA VAL A 60 7.67 3.10 -6.19
C VAL A 60 7.85 3.05 -4.67
N PRO A 61 7.60 1.90 -4.01
CA PRO A 61 7.89 1.75 -2.59
C PRO A 61 9.39 1.94 -2.33
N SER A 62 9.72 2.62 -1.23
CA SER A 62 11.09 2.81 -0.78
C SER A 62 11.39 1.95 0.46
N GLN A 63 11.97 2.51 1.52
CA GLN A 63 12.26 1.76 2.75
C GLN A 63 11.01 1.76 3.66
N PRO A 64 10.76 0.66 4.40
CA PRO A 64 9.76 0.67 5.46
C PRO A 64 10.14 1.69 6.55
N ASP A 65 9.14 2.33 7.17
CA ASP A 65 9.40 3.23 8.29
C ASP A 65 9.97 2.43 9.48
N PRO A 66 11.26 2.62 9.86
CA PRO A 66 11.88 1.84 10.91
C PRO A 66 11.24 2.07 12.29
N LYS A 67 10.53 3.20 12.46
CA LYS A 67 9.83 3.56 13.71
C LYS A 67 8.31 3.42 13.59
N GLY A 68 7.80 3.08 12.40
CA GLY A 68 6.37 2.91 12.16
C GLY A 68 5.77 1.76 12.98
N GLU A 69 4.58 1.96 13.52
CA GLU A 69 3.86 0.91 14.22
C GLU A 69 3.34 -0.16 13.24
N LEU A 70 3.29 -1.41 13.71
CA LEU A 70 2.65 -2.48 12.97
C LEU A 70 1.13 -2.34 13.06
N PHE A 71 0.44 -2.42 11.93
CA PHE A 71 -1.01 -2.40 11.86
C PHE A 71 -1.57 -3.66 11.22
N ARG A 72 -2.75 -4.09 11.68
CA ARG A 72 -3.36 -5.33 11.24
C ARG A 72 -4.32 -5.08 10.08
N LEU A 73 -4.14 -5.82 9.00
CA LEU A 73 -5.10 -5.90 7.90
C LEU A 73 -5.69 -7.32 7.78
N HIS A 74 -6.90 -7.41 7.25
CA HIS A 74 -7.54 -8.68 6.89
C HIS A 74 -7.20 -9.05 5.46
N VAL A 75 -6.86 -10.31 5.24
CA VAL A 75 -6.67 -10.86 3.91
C VAL A 75 -8.04 -11.18 3.32
N ARG A 76 -8.28 -10.70 2.10
CA ARG A 76 -9.46 -10.97 1.29
C ARG A 76 -9.04 -11.49 -0.09
N THR A 77 -9.99 -12.07 -0.79
CA THR A 77 -9.83 -12.52 -2.15
C THR A 77 -10.80 -11.74 -3.02
N THR A 78 -10.33 -11.19 -4.13
CA THR A 78 -11.18 -10.55 -5.13
C THR A 78 -12.02 -11.60 -5.88
N SER A 79 -12.98 -11.15 -6.69
CA SER A 79 -13.74 -12.04 -7.59
C SER A 79 -12.84 -12.84 -8.52
N ASN A 80 -11.66 -12.30 -8.86
CA ASN A 80 -10.73 -12.88 -9.81
C ASN A 80 -9.69 -13.80 -9.12
N GLY A 81 -9.82 -14.03 -7.81
CA GLY A 81 -8.94 -14.92 -7.06
C GLY A 81 -7.67 -14.26 -6.49
N GLU A 82 -7.48 -12.94 -6.69
CA GLU A 82 -6.29 -12.24 -6.24
C GLU A 82 -6.39 -11.82 -4.76
N PRO A 83 -5.28 -11.87 -3.99
CA PRO A 83 -5.25 -11.31 -2.64
C PRO A 83 -5.40 -9.80 -2.67
N CYS A 84 -6.24 -9.28 -1.77
CA CYS A 84 -6.17 -7.90 -1.32
C CYS A 84 -6.19 -7.85 0.21
N LEU A 85 -5.72 -6.74 0.77
CA LEU A 85 -5.78 -6.49 2.20
C LEU A 85 -6.82 -5.41 2.48
N VAL A 86 -7.51 -5.50 3.61
CA VAL A 86 -8.49 -4.49 4.02
C VAL A 86 -8.42 -4.25 5.51
N GLY A 87 -8.46 -2.98 5.92
CA GLY A 87 -8.43 -2.64 7.33
C GLY A 87 -8.10 -1.19 7.57
N LYS A 88 -7.94 -0.86 8.85
CA LYS A 88 -7.49 0.46 9.26
C LYS A 88 -5.96 0.50 9.28
N TYR A 89 -5.40 1.61 8.82
CA TYR A 89 -3.96 1.86 8.83
C TYR A 89 -3.67 3.28 9.36
N PRO A 90 -2.45 3.52 9.89
CA PRO A 90 -2.02 4.85 10.31
C PRO A 90 -2.14 5.83 9.14
N TYR A 91 -2.90 6.90 9.36
CA TYR A 91 -3.08 7.99 8.42
C TYR A 91 -2.64 9.28 9.11
N THR A 92 -2.19 10.27 8.33
CA THR A 92 -1.63 11.56 8.79
C THR A 92 -1.95 12.00 10.23
N ARG A 93 -0.91 12.39 11.00
CA ARG A 93 -1.00 13.03 12.33
C ARG A 93 -1.94 12.33 13.33
N GLY A 94 -1.77 11.02 13.51
CA GLY A 94 -2.45 10.25 14.56
C GLY A 94 -3.90 9.88 14.23
N ASN A 95 -4.31 10.04 12.98
CA ASN A 95 -5.60 9.52 12.52
C ASN A 95 -5.44 8.10 11.96
N THR A 96 -6.56 7.44 11.70
CA THR A 96 -6.56 6.16 10.97
C THR A 96 -7.54 6.26 9.81
N ARG A 97 -7.15 5.69 8.68
CA ARG A 97 -8.02 5.54 7.52
C ARG A 97 -8.31 4.06 7.32
N ARG A 98 -9.49 3.73 6.80
CA ARG A 98 -9.80 2.38 6.33
C ARG A 98 -9.74 2.34 4.82
N ASP A 99 -9.02 1.39 4.26
CA ASP A 99 -8.94 1.21 2.81
C ASP A 99 -8.74 -0.24 2.39
N TYR A 100 -8.80 -0.45 1.08
CA TYR A 100 -8.32 -1.63 0.39
C TYR A 100 -6.89 -1.40 -0.10
N PHE A 101 -6.10 -2.46 0.02
CA PHE A 101 -4.71 -2.50 -0.40
C PHE A 101 -4.55 -3.61 -1.44
N TRP A 102 -4.04 -3.23 -2.60
CA TRP A 102 -3.81 -4.12 -3.74
C TRP A 102 -2.37 -4.57 -3.76
N LYS A 103 -2.13 -5.82 -4.19
CA LYS A 103 -0.77 -6.35 -4.24
C LYS A 103 0.02 -5.55 -5.27
N TRP A 104 1.18 -5.04 -4.86
CA TRP A 104 2.07 -4.35 -5.78
C TRP A 104 2.75 -5.36 -6.71
N ASP A 105 2.73 -5.08 -8.00
CA ASP A 105 3.20 -5.98 -9.07
C ASP A 105 4.65 -5.70 -9.50
N GLY A 106 5.28 -4.67 -8.94
CA GLY A 106 6.64 -4.25 -9.25
C GLY A 106 6.74 -3.07 -10.21
N HIS A 107 5.62 -2.57 -10.75
CA HIS A 107 5.62 -1.42 -11.65
C HIS A 107 5.37 -0.10 -10.91
N PRO A 108 5.93 1.03 -11.37
CA PRO A 108 5.62 2.35 -10.80
C PRO A 108 4.12 2.66 -10.87
N LEU A 109 3.61 3.33 -9.85
CA LEU A 109 2.21 3.72 -9.73
C LEU A 109 2.06 5.22 -9.93
N TYR A 110 1.01 5.64 -10.64
CA TYR A 110 0.73 7.06 -10.87
C TYR A 110 0.23 7.75 -9.60
N GLN A 111 0.77 8.93 -9.33
CA GLN A 111 0.40 9.84 -8.25
C GLN A 111 0.21 11.25 -8.81
N SER A 112 -0.64 12.05 -8.15
CA SER A 112 -0.86 13.45 -8.51
C SER A 112 -1.13 14.33 -7.31
N HIS A 113 -0.83 15.62 -7.48
CA HIS A 113 -0.89 16.62 -6.41
C HIS A 113 -1.52 17.95 -6.88
N TYR A 114 -1.87 18.83 -5.92
CA TYR A 114 -2.33 20.19 -6.22
C TYR A 114 -1.14 21.16 -6.25
N ALA A 115 -1.23 22.16 -7.14
CA ALA A 115 -0.22 23.20 -7.33
C ALA A 115 -0.12 24.19 -6.17
#